data_AF-A0A9X3IZD7-F1
#
_entry.id   AF-A0A9X3IZD7-F1
#
_cell.length_a   1.000
_cell.length_b   1.000
_cell.length_c   1.000
_cell.angle_alpha   90.00
_cell.angle_beta   90.00
_cell.angle_gamma   90.00
#
_symmetry.space_group_name_H-M   'P 1'
#
loop_
_entity.id
_entity.type
_entity.pdbx_description
1 polymer ?
#
loop_
_entity_poly.entity_id
_entity_poly.type
_entity_poly.pdbx_seq_one_letter_code
_entity_poly.pdbx_strand_id
1 'polypeptide(L)'
;MTETTTTASFHLELFSIESMFNRTDVEIIPKDNRLILVGENGSGKSTILNILYLFLTAQWKRLAKLPFRSVKARINGQDLVIRRDDIIASHRAPQIKYMNDYLMHRRRLTPDTLDAIITDIQELSPAKLMHDYVTLRYLAQKHEVDPDDLQEIFYLNLRMSGEVDSSAITRLQNLEKTIARLLPSQVLFLPTYRRIERDLKSIFPNLRLEQELKQFHRPGTSGPSCIELVEFGMKDVEETFAKKTQSLSESLRADLDNMTGSYLSDVIRKEYKKPDLAALIAPGVADAVNDVIDKIDARFLSDTDRGHLKQIMQTLQESRDAEDEQVTVHYLTKLAKVRANQQKREENVRAFVSLCNKYLQDKFYV
;
A
#
# COMPACT_ATOMS: atom_id res chain seq x y z
N MET A 1 12.25 -36.74 20.17
CA MET A 1 10.95 -36.10 20.45
C MET A 1 10.97 -34.75 19.75
N THR A 2 10.45 -34.69 18.54
CA THR A 2 10.33 -33.46 17.77
C THR A 2 9.04 -32.79 18.20
N GLU A 3 9.15 -31.69 18.95
CA GLU A 3 8.04 -30.77 19.17
C GLU A 3 7.61 -30.22 17.81
N THR A 4 6.51 -30.77 17.29
CA THR A 4 5.72 -30.13 16.25
C THR A 4 5.11 -28.88 16.86
N THR A 5 5.72 -27.73 16.62
CA THR A 5 5.08 -26.43 16.73
C THR A 5 3.92 -26.41 15.75
N THR A 6 2.74 -26.83 16.21
CA THR A 6 1.48 -26.65 15.50
C THR A 6 1.22 -25.15 15.43
N THR A 7 1.72 -24.49 14.38
CA THR A 7 1.22 -23.17 14.00
C THR A 7 -0.28 -23.32 13.83
N ALA A 8 -1.05 -22.70 14.72
CA ALA A 8 -2.51 -22.74 14.65
C ALA A 8 -2.92 -22.24 13.25
N SER A 9 -3.38 -23.16 12.39
CA SER A 9 -3.77 -22.85 11.04
C SER A 9 -5.07 -22.05 11.07
N PHE A 10 -5.08 -20.89 10.43
CA PHE A 10 -6.30 -20.10 10.24
C PHE A 10 -7.32 -20.88 9.40
N HIS A 11 -8.55 -21.01 9.89
CA HIS A 11 -9.66 -21.67 9.23
C HIS A 11 -10.94 -20.82 9.34
N LEU A 12 -11.38 -20.26 8.21
CA LEU A 12 -12.62 -19.49 8.13
C LEU A 12 -13.80 -20.43 7.82
N GLU A 13 -14.68 -20.63 8.79
CA GLU A 13 -15.82 -21.56 8.69
C GLU A 13 -17.09 -20.86 8.20
N LEU A 14 -17.28 -19.61 8.60
CA LEU A 14 -18.45 -18.82 8.26
C LEU A 14 -18.04 -17.35 8.13
N PHE A 15 -18.63 -16.67 7.17
CA PHE A 15 -18.60 -15.22 7.08
C PHE A 15 -19.96 -14.70 6.62
N SER A 16 -20.58 -13.84 7.41
CA SER A 16 -21.88 -13.26 7.09
C SER A 16 -21.88 -11.74 7.25
N ILE A 17 -22.61 -11.07 6.36
CA ILE A 17 -22.83 -9.63 6.37
C ILE A 17 -24.34 -9.40 6.39
N GLU A 18 -24.84 -8.78 7.44
CA GLU A 18 -26.24 -8.39 7.53
C GLU A 18 -26.44 -6.98 6.95
N SER A 19 -27.49 -6.82 6.15
CA SER A 19 -27.92 -5.56 5.54
C SER A 19 -26.82 -4.87 4.74
N MET A 20 -26.08 -5.63 3.93
CA MET A 20 -25.09 -5.07 3.01
C MET A 20 -25.80 -4.14 2.02
N PHE A 21 -25.31 -2.89 1.91
CA PHE A 21 -25.97 -1.80 1.16
C PHE A 21 -27.43 -1.56 1.53
N ASN A 22 -27.82 -1.88 2.77
CA ASN A 22 -29.19 -1.79 3.27
C ASN A 22 -30.21 -2.59 2.45
N ARG A 23 -29.77 -3.67 1.78
CA ARG A 23 -30.60 -4.40 0.82
C ARG A 23 -30.53 -5.92 0.97
N THR A 24 -29.33 -6.46 1.20
CA THR A 24 -29.11 -7.90 1.09
C THR A 24 -28.29 -8.43 2.26
N ASP A 25 -28.73 -9.56 2.80
CA ASP A 25 -27.92 -10.36 3.70
C ASP A 25 -27.04 -11.31 2.88
N VAL A 26 -25.79 -11.47 3.30
CA VAL A 26 -24.81 -12.33 2.65
C VAL A 26 -24.34 -13.34 3.67
N GLU A 27 -24.35 -14.62 3.31
CA GLU A 27 -23.75 -15.71 4.09
C GLU A 27 -22.82 -16.51 3.20
N ILE A 28 -21.62 -16.77 3.70
CA ILE A 28 -20.54 -17.43 2.96
C ILE A 28 -19.96 -18.52 3.85
N ILE A 29 -19.91 -19.73 3.32
CA ILE A 29 -19.33 -20.90 3.96
C ILE A 29 -18.16 -21.34 3.08
N PRO A 30 -16.91 -20.92 3.39
CA PRO A 30 -15.73 -21.37 2.66
C PRO A 30 -15.59 -22.89 2.72
N LYS A 31 -15.07 -23.50 1.65
CA LYS A 31 -14.78 -24.93 1.61
C LYS A 31 -13.27 -25.12 1.51
N ASP A 32 -12.71 -25.96 2.36
CA ASP A 32 -11.27 -26.21 2.44
C ASP A 32 -10.44 -24.92 2.58
N ASN A 33 -10.96 -23.95 3.35
CA ASN A 33 -10.38 -22.61 3.50
C ASN A 33 -10.19 -21.85 2.16
N ARG A 34 -11.01 -22.18 1.15
CA ARG A 34 -11.05 -21.55 -0.16
C ARG A 34 -12.43 -20.97 -0.43
N LEU A 35 -12.45 -19.79 -1.03
CA LEU A 35 -13.67 -19.08 -1.41
C LEU A 35 -13.54 -18.61 -2.86
N ILE A 36 -14.50 -18.99 -3.70
CA ILE A 36 -14.62 -18.53 -5.08
C ILE A 36 -15.97 -17.83 -5.22
N LEU A 37 -15.95 -16.54 -5.54
CA LEU A 37 -17.16 -15.73 -5.75
C LEU A 37 -17.39 -15.52 -7.26
N VAL A 38 -18.49 -16.07 -7.78
CA VAL A 38 -18.92 -15.92 -9.18
C VAL A 38 -20.22 -15.14 -9.21
N GLY A 39 -20.36 -14.22 -10.17
CA GLY A 39 -21.58 -13.43 -10.34
C GLY A 39 -21.38 -12.32 -11.38
N GLU A 40 -22.45 -11.67 -11.77
CA GLU A 40 -22.43 -10.61 -12.79
C GLU A 40 -21.64 -9.36 -12.35
N ASN A 41 -21.27 -8.52 -13.32
CA ASN A 41 -20.64 -7.24 -13.01
C ASN A 41 -21.58 -6.37 -12.18
N GLY A 42 -21.08 -5.86 -11.04
CA GLY A 42 -21.90 -5.05 -10.13
C GLY A 42 -22.59 -5.86 -9.02
N SER A 43 -22.47 -7.20 -9.01
CA SER A 43 -23.09 -8.07 -8.00
C SER A 43 -22.49 -7.97 -6.58
N GLY A 44 -21.61 -7.01 -6.30
CA GLY A 44 -21.04 -6.80 -4.96
C GLY A 44 -19.84 -7.69 -4.56
N LYS A 45 -19.33 -8.58 -5.42
CA LYS A 45 -18.20 -9.49 -5.12
C LYS A 45 -16.98 -8.79 -4.49
N SER A 46 -16.48 -7.74 -5.14
CA SER A 46 -15.31 -7.00 -4.64
C SER A 46 -15.59 -6.32 -3.31
N THR A 47 -16.83 -5.90 -3.06
CA THR A 47 -17.22 -5.31 -1.79
C THR A 47 -17.28 -6.35 -0.67
N ILE A 48 -17.80 -7.55 -0.94
CA ILE A 48 -17.77 -8.67 0.02
C ILE A 48 -16.33 -8.98 0.43
N LEU A 49 -15.41 -9.12 -0.55
CA LEU A 49 -13.99 -9.37 -0.28
C LEU A 49 -13.34 -8.21 0.48
N ASN A 50 -13.69 -6.97 0.17
CA ASN A 50 -13.20 -5.80 0.89
C ASN A 50 -13.68 -5.78 2.34
N ILE A 51 -14.96 -6.07 2.61
CA ILE A 51 -15.50 -6.15 3.98
C ILE A 51 -14.78 -7.26 4.75
N LEU A 52 -14.59 -8.44 4.15
CA LEU A 52 -13.83 -9.54 4.76
C LEU A 52 -12.39 -9.11 5.09
N TYR A 53 -11.71 -8.47 4.15
CA TYR A 53 -10.35 -7.97 4.35
C TYR A 53 -10.27 -6.95 5.50
N LEU A 54 -11.13 -5.92 5.48
CA LEU A 54 -11.15 -4.87 6.51
C LEU A 54 -11.50 -5.45 7.90
N PHE A 55 -12.35 -6.47 7.93
CA PHE A 55 -12.69 -7.19 9.16
C PHE A 55 -11.49 -7.98 9.71
N LEU A 56 -10.86 -8.82 8.88
CA LEU A 56 -9.70 -9.64 9.29
C LEU A 56 -8.47 -8.81 9.66
N THR A 57 -8.34 -7.60 9.11
CA THR A 57 -7.24 -6.67 9.43
C THR A 57 -7.60 -5.64 10.50
N ALA A 58 -8.79 -5.76 11.10
CA ALA A 58 -9.30 -4.84 12.12
C ALA A 58 -9.28 -3.36 11.72
N GLN A 59 -9.47 -3.06 10.44
CA GLN A 59 -9.48 -1.69 9.92
C GLN A 59 -10.86 -1.03 10.09
N TRP A 60 -11.33 -0.92 11.33
CA TRP A 60 -12.70 -0.53 11.69
C TRP A 60 -13.12 0.82 11.13
N LYS A 61 -12.22 1.81 11.10
CA LYS A 61 -12.46 3.14 10.50
C LYS A 61 -12.89 3.05 9.05
N ARG A 62 -12.22 2.20 8.28
CA ARG A 62 -12.52 1.99 6.84
C ARG A 62 -13.79 1.16 6.70
N LEU A 63 -13.94 0.13 7.54
CA LEU A 63 -15.12 -0.72 7.55
C LEU A 63 -16.41 0.10 7.78
N ALA A 64 -16.46 0.95 8.80
CA ALA A 64 -17.65 1.74 9.16
C ALA A 64 -18.16 2.72 8.09
N LYS A 65 -17.32 3.07 7.11
CA LYS A 65 -17.74 3.89 5.97
C LYS A 65 -18.65 3.12 5.01
N LEU A 66 -18.60 1.78 5.03
CA LEU A 66 -19.47 0.94 4.22
C LEU A 66 -20.86 0.78 4.88
N PRO A 67 -21.95 0.71 4.09
CA PRO A 67 -23.29 0.46 4.60
C PRO A 67 -23.49 -1.03 4.88
N PHE A 68 -23.55 -1.39 6.16
CA PHE A 68 -23.91 -2.71 6.67
C PHE A 68 -24.45 -2.57 8.10
N ARG A 69 -25.20 -3.58 8.59
CA ARG A 69 -25.68 -3.62 9.97
C ARG A 69 -24.69 -4.34 10.89
N SER A 70 -24.34 -5.57 10.54
CA SER A 70 -23.39 -6.37 11.30
C SER A 70 -22.54 -7.27 10.38
N VAL A 71 -21.34 -7.60 10.83
CA VAL A 71 -20.47 -8.61 10.23
C VAL A 71 -20.24 -9.69 11.27
N LYS A 72 -20.38 -10.95 10.87
CA LYS A 72 -20.11 -12.11 11.72
C LYS A 72 -19.13 -13.04 11.02
N ALA A 73 -18.23 -13.64 11.78
CA ALA A 73 -17.30 -14.63 11.27
C ALA A 73 -17.13 -15.75 12.29
N ARG A 74 -17.02 -16.99 11.83
CA ARG A 74 -16.56 -18.12 12.65
C ARG A 74 -15.16 -18.51 12.19
N ILE A 75 -14.18 -18.38 13.07
CA ILE A 75 -12.77 -18.62 12.78
C ILE A 75 -12.22 -19.57 13.83
N ASN A 76 -11.70 -20.73 13.42
CA ASN A 76 -11.21 -21.78 14.32
C ASN A 76 -12.22 -22.12 15.45
N GLY A 77 -13.50 -22.24 15.10
CA GLY A 77 -14.61 -22.46 16.04
C GLY A 77 -15.00 -21.27 16.93
N GLN A 78 -14.35 -20.11 16.83
CA GLN A 78 -14.70 -18.91 17.60
C GLN A 78 -15.62 -17.99 16.81
N ASP A 79 -16.75 -17.62 17.42
CA ASP A 79 -17.70 -16.67 16.86
C ASP A 79 -17.27 -15.23 17.16
N LEU A 80 -17.13 -14.45 16.09
CA LEU A 80 -16.77 -13.04 16.11
C LEU A 80 -17.91 -12.24 15.52
N VAL A 81 -18.31 -11.17 16.19
CA VAL A 81 -19.40 -10.30 15.75
C VAL A 81 -19.01 -8.85 15.94
N ILE A 82 -19.24 -8.04 14.91
CA ILE A 82 -19.14 -6.59 15.02
C ILE A 82 -20.36 -5.92 14.41
N ARG A 83 -20.93 -4.96 15.13
CA ARG A 83 -21.99 -4.08 14.62
C ARG A 83 -21.39 -2.77 14.18
N ARG A 84 -21.96 -2.19 13.12
CA ARG A 84 -21.50 -0.89 12.61
C ARG A 84 -21.62 0.20 13.68
N ASP A 85 -22.68 0.16 14.47
CA ASP A 85 -22.93 1.14 15.53
C ASP A 85 -21.89 1.06 16.66
N ASP A 86 -21.41 -0.14 17.01
CA ASP A 86 -20.31 -0.32 17.98
C ASP A 86 -19.02 0.36 17.49
N ILE A 87 -18.74 0.28 16.18
CA ILE A 87 -17.59 0.96 15.57
C ILE A 87 -17.77 2.49 15.65
N ILE A 88 -18.95 2.99 15.33
CA ILE A 88 -19.21 4.44 15.35
C ILE A 88 -19.11 4.98 16.78
N ALA A 89 -19.68 4.28 17.76
CA ALA A 89 -19.64 4.66 19.17
C ALA A 89 -18.20 4.69 19.72
N SER A 90 -17.37 3.69 19.42
CA SER A 90 -15.99 3.61 19.92
C SER A 90 -15.05 4.70 19.39
N HIS A 91 -15.33 5.26 18.21
CA HIS A 91 -14.52 6.34 17.63
C HIS A 91 -14.83 7.72 18.23
N ARG A 92 -15.99 7.87 18.87
CA ARG A 92 -16.41 9.13 19.52
C ARG A 92 -15.78 9.32 20.90
N ALA A 93 -15.50 8.24 21.62
CA ALA A 93 -15.02 8.26 23.00
C ALA A 93 -13.66 8.96 23.24
N PRO A 94 -12.60 8.69 22.44
CA PRO A 94 -11.29 9.33 22.66
C PRO A 94 -11.35 10.83 22.37
N GLN A 95 -12.16 11.23 21.37
CA GLN A 95 -12.33 12.64 21.00
C GLN A 95 -12.99 13.43 22.13
N ILE A 96 -13.96 12.83 22.84
CA ILE A 96 -14.60 13.45 24.02
C ILE A 96 -13.61 13.61 25.17
N LYS A 97 -12.77 12.61 25.44
CA LYS A 97 -11.76 12.70 26.52
C LYS A 97 -10.71 13.77 26.23
N TYR A 98 -10.11 13.77 25.03
CA TYR A 98 -9.13 14.79 24.64
C TYR A 98 -9.73 16.20 24.61
N MET A 99 -11.02 16.31 24.32
CA MET A 99 -11.75 17.57 24.28
C MET A 99 -12.09 18.09 25.68
N ASN A 100 -12.55 17.22 26.58
CA ASN A 100 -12.73 17.57 27.99
C ASN A 100 -11.40 18.01 28.60
N ASP A 101 -10.31 17.29 28.30
CA ASP A 101 -8.97 17.69 28.70
C ASP A 101 -8.58 19.05 28.08
N TYR A 102 -8.85 19.30 26.79
CA TYR A 102 -8.60 20.60 26.14
C TYR A 102 -9.38 21.75 26.79
N LEU A 103 -10.68 21.59 27.05
CA LEU A 103 -11.54 22.58 27.68
C LEU A 103 -11.14 22.84 29.15
N MET A 104 -10.83 21.79 29.91
CA MET A 104 -10.37 21.89 31.29
C MET A 104 -8.99 22.56 31.41
N HIS A 105 -8.04 22.23 30.54
CA HIS A 105 -6.65 22.68 30.67
C HIS A 105 -6.39 24.07 30.06
N ARG A 106 -7.12 24.48 29.00
CA ARG A 106 -6.96 25.83 28.41
C ARG A 106 -7.83 26.90 29.02
N ARG A 107 -9.01 26.56 29.55
CA ARG A 107 -10.03 27.54 29.97
C ARG A 107 -10.36 27.52 31.45
N ARG A 108 -9.69 26.70 32.26
CA ARG A 108 -9.90 26.58 33.72
C ARG A 108 -11.36 26.26 34.10
N LEU A 109 -12.10 25.62 33.20
CA LEU A 109 -13.44 25.14 33.49
C LEU A 109 -13.33 23.95 34.44
N THR A 110 -14.10 23.99 35.53
CA THR A 110 -14.16 22.85 36.44
C THR A 110 -15.05 21.74 35.85
N PRO A 111 -14.84 20.46 36.22
CA PRO A 111 -15.70 19.36 35.80
C PRO A 111 -17.19 19.63 36.09
N ASP A 112 -17.50 20.17 37.27
CA ASP A 112 -18.87 20.47 37.68
C ASP A 112 -19.52 21.56 36.80
N THR A 113 -18.75 22.58 36.40
CA THR A 113 -19.24 23.63 35.50
C THR A 113 -19.49 23.07 34.09
N LEU A 114 -18.62 22.21 33.59
CA LEU A 114 -18.78 21.57 32.28
C LEU A 114 -20.00 20.66 32.24
N ASP A 115 -20.21 19.85 33.27
CA ASP A 115 -21.37 18.96 33.37
C ASP A 115 -22.69 19.75 33.47
N ALA A 116 -22.70 20.86 34.22
CA ALA A 116 -23.85 21.75 34.30
C ALA A 116 -24.17 22.42 32.95
N ILE A 117 -23.15 22.88 32.21
CA ILE A 117 -23.29 23.44 30.86
C ILE A 117 -23.83 22.39 29.88
N ILE A 118 -23.27 21.18 29.91
CA ILE A 118 -23.70 20.08 29.02
C ILE A 118 -25.15 19.69 29.29
N THR A 119 -25.55 19.62 30.57
CA THR A 119 -26.93 19.30 30.97
C THR A 119 -27.91 20.35 30.44
N ASP A 120 -27.60 21.64 30.64
CA ASP A 120 -28.43 22.73 30.12
C ASP A 120 -28.51 22.74 28.58
N ILE A 121 -27.41 22.42 27.89
CA ILE A 121 -27.37 22.29 26.42
C ILE A 121 -28.26 21.13 25.94
N GLN A 122 -28.30 20.02 26.66
CA GLN A 122 -29.10 18.84 26.30
C GLN A 122 -30.61 19.08 26.46
N GLU A 123 -31.02 19.96 27.37
CA GLU A 123 -32.43 20.36 27.54
C GLU A 123 -32.93 21.31 26.44
N LEU A 124 -32.03 21.87 25.64
CA LEU A 124 -32.32 22.83 24.58
C LEU A 124 -32.36 22.16 23.21
N SER A 125 -33.30 22.56 22.35
CA SER A 125 -33.40 21.97 21.02
C SER A 125 -32.24 22.43 20.11
N PRO A 126 -31.56 21.51 19.38
CA PRO A 126 -30.42 21.83 18.52
C PRO A 126 -30.68 22.95 17.49
N ALA A 127 -31.92 23.05 17.01
CA ALA A 127 -32.34 24.03 16.01
C ALA A 127 -32.50 25.45 16.58
N LYS A 128 -32.79 25.60 17.88
CA LYS A 128 -32.91 26.93 18.53
C LYS A 128 -31.55 27.56 18.76
N LEU A 129 -30.55 26.77 19.16
CA LEU A 129 -29.26 27.28 19.61
C LEU A 129 -28.29 27.69 18.49
N MET A 130 -28.43 27.17 17.27
CA MET A 130 -27.55 27.59 16.15
C MET A 130 -27.75 29.04 15.70
N HIS A 131 -28.89 29.65 16.05
CA HIS A 131 -29.24 31.01 15.62
C HIS A 131 -29.67 31.93 16.76
N ASP A 132 -29.75 31.43 17.99
CA ASP A 132 -30.18 32.20 19.15
C ASP A 132 -29.00 32.63 20.02
N TYR A 133 -28.34 33.70 19.58
CA TYR A 133 -27.25 34.35 20.32
C TYR A 133 -27.69 34.87 21.70
N VAL A 134 -28.99 35.10 21.92
CA VAL A 134 -29.53 35.56 23.20
C VAL A 134 -29.50 34.42 24.22
N THR A 135 -29.92 33.21 23.82
CA THR A 135 -29.83 32.01 24.68
C THR A 135 -28.38 31.65 25.01
N LEU A 136 -27.45 31.74 24.03
CA LEU A 136 -26.03 31.52 24.27
C LEU A 136 -25.45 32.51 25.28
N ARG A 137 -25.77 33.81 25.16
CA ARG A 137 -25.34 34.82 26.13
C ARG A 137 -25.91 34.60 27.53
N TYR A 138 -27.17 34.16 27.62
CA TYR A 138 -27.79 33.85 28.90
C TYR A 138 -27.07 32.67 29.61
N LEU A 139 -26.77 31.60 28.87
CA LEU A 139 -26.03 30.45 29.41
C LEU A 139 -24.59 30.81 29.79
N ALA A 140 -23.92 31.62 28.98
CA ALA A 140 -22.59 32.13 29.27
C ALA A 140 -22.56 32.92 30.59
N GLN A 141 -23.56 33.79 30.80
CA GLN A 141 -23.71 34.51 32.05
C GLN A 141 -24.08 33.60 33.24
N LYS A 142 -24.95 32.61 33.03
CA LYS A 142 -25.40 31.65 34.06
C LYS A 142 -24.23 30.82 34.60
N HIS A 143 -23.34 30.38 33.72
CA HIS A 143 -22.20 29.52 34.06
C HIS A 143 -20.88 30.29 34.28
N GLU A 144 -20.92 31.61 34.20
CA GLU A 144 -19.74 32.47 34.32
C GLU A 144 -18.62 32.12 33.31
N VAL A 145 -19.02 31.73 32.10
CA VAL A 145 -18.12 31.33 31.01
C VAL A 145 -18.17 32.35 29.87
N ASP A 146 -17.06 32.49 29.13
CA ASP A 146 -17.03 33.32 27.94
C ASP A 146 -18.03 32.80 26.87
N PRO A 147 -18.82 33.68 26.23
CA PRO A 147 -19.75 33.26 25.18
C PRO A 147 -19.10 32.50 24.02
N ASP A 148 -17.85 32.80 23.67
CA ASP A 148 -17.13 32.12 22.60
C ASP A 148 -16.75 30.68 23.02
N ASP A 149 -16.36 30.49 24.28
CA ASP A 149 -16.07 29.17 24.85
C ASP A 149 -17.36 28.34 24.93
N LEU A 150 -18.49 28.94 25.32
CA LEU A 150 -19.79 28.25 25.36
C LEU A 150 -20.29 27.88 23.95
N GLN A 151 -20.03 28.72 22.96
CA GLN A 151 -20.31 28.42 21.56
C GLN A 151 -19.44 27.27 21.02
N GLU A 152 -18.16 27.21 21.41
CA GLU A 152 -17.27 26.11 21.08
C GLU A 152 -17.73 24.80 21.75
N ILE A 153 -18.04 24.82 23.05
CA ILE A 153 -18.60 23.69 23.80
C ILE A 153 -19.89 23.19 23.16
N PHE A 154 -20.80 24.10 22.79
CA PHE A 154 -22.05 23.75 22.11
C PHE A 154 -21.82 23.10 20.76
N TYR A 155 -20.98 23.69 19.91
CA TYR A 155 -20.67 23.16 18.58
C TYR A 155 -20.06 21.76 18.66
N LEU A 156 -19.20 21.56 19.65
CA LEU A 156 -18.57 20.28 19.94
C LEU A 156 -19.58 19.27 20.51
N ASN A 157 -20.43 19.66 21.45
CA ASN A 157 -21.49 18.81 22.01
C ASN A 157 -22.47 18.35 20.93
N LEU A 158 -22.90 19.27 20.04
CA LEU A 158 -23.81 18.98 18.94
C LEU A 158 -23.22 17.96 17.96
N ARG A 159 -21.93 18.08 17.65
CA ARG A 159 -21.18 17.09 16.84
C ARG A 159 -21.08 15.71 17.51
N MET A 160 -21.24 15.66 18.83
CA MET A 160 -20.90 14.51 19.67
C MET A 160 -22.10 13.94 20.46
N SER A 161 -23.33 14.39 20.20
CA SER A 161 -24.61 14.09 20.90
C SER A 161 -25.10 12.63 20.85
N GLY A 162 -24.20 11.65 20.82
CA GLY A 162 -24.52 10.24 21.07
C GLY A 162 -23.79 9.73 22.31
N GLU A 163 -24.48 8.97 23.15
CA GLU A 163 -23.89 8.32 24.32
C GLU A 163 -22.61 7.56 23.96
N VAL A 164 -21.54 7.81 24.71
CA VAL A 164 -20.30 7.03 24.60
C VAL A 164 -20.52 5.71 25.30
N ASP A 165 -20.82 4.67 24.52
CA ASP A 165 -20.89 3.32 25.03
C ASP A 165 -19.46 2.81 25.31
N SER A 166 -19.00 2.97 26.56
CA SER A 166 -17.72 2.45 27.05
C SER A 166 -17.59 0.93 26.85
N SER A 167 -18.72 0.22 26.86
CA SER A 167 -18.75 -1.22 26.60
C SER A 167 -18.48 -1.57 25.13
N ALA A 168 -18.82 -0.68 24.18
CA ALA A 168 -18.50 -0.86 22.75
C ALA A 168 -17.00 -0.79 22.48
N ILE A 169 -16.28 0.09 23.19
CA ILE A 169 -14.81 0.20 23.12
C ILE A 169 -14.17 -1.10 23.58
N THR A 170 -14.60 -1.62 24.73
CA THR A 170 -14.08 -2.88 25.27
C THR A 170 -14.39 -4.06 24.36
N ARG A 171 -15.60 -4.13 23.77
CA ARG A 171 -15.95 -5.15 22.77
C ARG A 171 -14.98 -5.12 21.58
N LEU A 172 -14.70 -3.95 21.03
CA LEU A 172 -13.78 -3.80 19.89
C LEU A 172 -12.34 -4.16 20.21
N GLN A 173 -11.82 -3.71 21.35
CA GLN A 173 -10.47 -4.07 21.79
C GLN A 173 -10.33 -5.59 22.02
N ASN A 174 -11.35 -6.22 22.58
CA ASN A 174 -11.38 -7.68 22.76
C ASN A 174 -11.46 -8.40 21.41
N LEU A 175 -12.23 -7.86 20.46
CA LEU A 175 -12.33 -8.40 19.10
C LEU A 175 -10.98 -8.32 18.38
N GLU A 176 -10.30 -7.18 18.43
CA GLU A 176 -8.95 -6.98 17.85
C GLU A 176 -7.95 -7.98 18.41
N LYS A 177 -7.89 -8.15 19.74
CA LYS A 177 -7.02 -9.14 20.38
C LYS A 177 -7.35 -10.56 19.95
N THR A 178 -8.64 -10.86 19.79
CA THR A 178 -9.09 -12.19 19.38
C THR A 178 -8.69 -12.46 17.93
N ILE A 179 -8.91 -11.51 17.02
CA ILE A 179 -8.50 -11.61 15.61
C ILE A 179 -6.97 -11.75 15.50
N ALA A 180 -6.20 -10.93 16.20
CA ALA A 180 -4.73 -11.02 16.19
C ALA A 180 -4.20 -12.36 16.71
N ARG A 181 -4.90 -12.98 17.68
CA ARG A 181 -4.58 -14.33 18.18
C ARG A 181 -4.93 -15.42 17.17
N LEU A 182 -6.07 -15.29 16.49
CA LEU A 182 -6.55 -16.28 15.51
C LEU A 182 -5.84 -16.19 14.16
N LEU A 183 -5.30 -15.01 13.84
CA LEU A 183 -4.62 -14.70 12.59
C LEU A 183 -3.28 -14.01 12.90
N PRO A 184 -2.23 -14.79 13.31
CA PRO A 184 -0.90 -14.24 13.59
C PRO A 184 -0.09 -13.92 12.32
N SER A 185 -0.63 -14.26 11.14
CA SER A 185 0.00 -14.04 9.83
C SER A 185 -0.39 -12.69 9.22
N GLN A 186 0.28 -12.32 8.13
CA GLN A 186 -0.06 -11.13 7.37
C GLN A 186 -1.21 -11.40 6.39
N VAL A 187 -2.20 -10.52 6.34
CA VAL A 187 -3.29 -10.59 5.34
C VAL A 187 -2.84 -9.85 4.08
N LEU A 188 -2.80 -10.58 2.96
CA LEU A 188 -2.51 -10.03 1.65
C LEU A 188 -3.82 -9.76 0.91
N PHE A 189 -4.07 -8.49 0.55
CA PHE A 189 -5.21 -8.11 -0.28
C PHE A 189 -4.75 -7.73 -1.67
N LEU A 190 -5.12 -8.57 -2.64
CA LEU A 190 -4.90 -8.34 -4.06
C LEU A 190 -6.24 -7.92 -4.67
N PRO A 191 -6.55 -6.61 -4.72
CA PRO A 191 -7.79 -6.17 -5.33
C PRO A 191 -7.85 -6.64 -6.79
N THR A 192 -9.05 -6.98 -7.25
CA THR A 192 -9.27 -7.43 -8.63
C THR A 192 -8.82 -6.34 -9.62
N TYR A 193 -7.92 -6.68 -10.55
CA TYR A 193 -7.53 -5.80 -11.66
C TYR A 193 -8.72 -5.56 -12.58
N ARG A 194 -9.44 -4.45 -12.41
CA ARG A 194 -10.61 -4.12 -13.24
C ARG A 194 -10.20 -3.09 -14.29
N ARG A 195 -10.27 -3.47 -15.58
CA ARG A 195 -9.91 -2.61 -16.75
C ARG A 195 -10.74 -1.32 -16.88
N ILE A 196 -11.82 -1.20 -16.11
CA ILE A 196 -12.84 -0.13 -16.22
C ILE A 196 -12.38 1.26 -15.76
N GLU A 197 -11.18 1.41 -15.19
CA GLU A 197 -10.71 2.71 -14.68
C GLU A 197 -10.42 3.69 -15.83
N ARG A 198 -9.95 3.19 -16.99
CA ARG A 198 -9.83 3.98 -18.22
C ARG A 198 -11.21 4.39 -18.74
N ASP A 199 -12.17 3.47 -18.75
CA ASP A 199 -13.54 3.74 -19.21
C ASP A 199 -14.24 4.77 -18.29
N LEU A 200 -14.06 4.66 -16.97
CA LEU A 200 -14.64 5.59 -15.99
C LEU A 200 -14.05 7.00 -16.11
N LYS A 201 -12.74 7.16 -16.36
CA LYS A 201 -12.14 8.48 -16.61
C LYS A 201 -12.62 9.13 -17.91
N SER A 202 -12.87 8.32 -18.94
CA SER A 202 -13.39 8.81 -20.22
C SER A 202 -14.84 9.29 -20.13
N ILE A 203 -15.64 8.65 -19.28
CA ILE A 203 -17.07 8.97 -19.10
C ILE A 203 -17.25 10.09 -18.05
N PHE A 204 -16.37 10.17 -17.05
CA PHE A 204 -16.49 11.09 -15.92
C PHE A 204 -15.19 11.85 -15.62
N PRO A 205 -14.74 12.75 -16.52
CA PRO A 205 -13.45 13.45 -16.38
C PRO A 205 -13.37 14.40 -15.17
N ASN A 206 -14.51 14.87 -14.64
CA ASN A 206 -14.58 15.85 -13.53
C ASN A 206 -14.92 15.24 -12.17
N LEU A 207 -15.16 13.93 -12.08
CA LEU A 207 -15.44 13.30 -10.80
C LEU A 207 -14.12 13.16 -10.02
N ARG A 208 -13.99 13.89 -8.91
CA ARG A 208 -12.93 13.74 -7.89
C ARG A 208 -12.95 12.36 -7.20
N LEU A 209 -13.46 11.32 -7.85
CA LEU A 209 -13.46 9.94 -7.34
C LEU A 209 -12.05 9.48 -7.01
N GLU A 210 -11.02 9.88 -7.78
CA GLU A 210 -9.64 9.55 -7.42
C GLU A 210 -9.22 10.16 -6.07
N GLN A 211 -9.63 11.38 -5.75
CA GLN A 211 -9.28 12.00 -4.47
C GLN A 211 -10.10 11.42 -3.31
N GLU A 212 -11.39 11.14 -3.51
CA GLU A 212 -12.23 10.54 -2.46
C GLU A 212 -11.91 9.06 -2.25
N LEU A 213 -11.65 8.27 -3.30
CA LEU A 213 -11.23 6.87 -3.19
C LEU A 213 -9.80 6.71 -2.67
N LYS A 214 -8.89 7.65 -2.98
CA LYS A 214 -7.58 7.75 -2.30
C LYS A 214 -7.72 8.12 -0.82
N GLN A 215 -8.78 8.81 -0.41
CA GLN A 215 -9.09 8.99 1.03
C GLN A 215 -9.62 7.72 1.70
N PHE A 216 -10.17 6.77 0.94
CA PHE A 216 -10.49 5.42 1.43
C PHE A 216 -9.25 4.51 1.52
N HIS A 217 -8.19 4.79 0.75
CA HIS A 217 -6.99 3.97 0.58
C HIS A 217 -5.68 4.75 0.85
N ARG A 218 -5.67 5.68 1.81
CA ARG A 218 -4.42 6.39 2.14
C ARG A 218 -3.32 5.39 2.56
N PRO A 219 -2.07 5.49 2.05
CA PRO A 219 -0.95 4.59 2.38
C PRO A 219 -0.46 4.63 3.85
N GLY A 220 -1.20 5.28 4.75
CA GLY A 220 -0.73 5.64 6.09
C GLY A 220 -1.06 4.63 7.18
N THR A 221 -1.56 3.43 6.87
CA THR A 221 -1.88 2.43 7.89
C THR A 221 -1.52 1.03 7.44
N SER A 222 -0.30 0.86 6.91
CA SER A 222 0.39 -0.42 6.97
C SER A 222 0.68 -0.71 8.44
N GLY A 223 -0.32 -1.23 9.15
CA GLY A 223 -0.07 -1.91 10.42
C GLY A 223 0.82 -3.14 10.15
N PRO A 224 1.51 -3.67 11.17
CA PRO A 224 2.40 -4.83 11.01
C PRO A 224 1.73 -6.08 10.41
N SER A 225 0.39 -6.14 10.36
CA SER A 225 -0.41 -7.30 9.95
C SER A 225 -1.03 -7.26 8.55
N CYS A 226 -0.87 -6.20 7.73
CA CYS A 226 -1.53 -6.13 6.41
C CYS A 226 -0.66 -5.53 5.29
N ILE A 227 -0.81 -6.05 4.06
CA ILE A 227 -0.23 -5.48 2.84
C ILE A 227 -1.34 -5.28 1.79
N GLU A 228 -1.49 -4.04 1.33
CA GLU A 228 -2.24 -3.66 0.13
C GLU A 228 -1.23 -3.31 -0.98
N LEU A 229 -1.18 -4.11 -2.05
CA LEU A 229 -0.15 -3.98 -3.09
C LEU A 229 -0.53 -3.07 -4.27
N VAL A 230 -1.83 -2.80 -4.51
CA VAL A 230 -2.29 -2.08 -5.71
C VAL A 230 -3.53 -1.23 -5.36
N GLU A 231 -3.51 0.06 -5.67
CA GLU A 231 -4.52 1.01 -5.19
C GLU A 231 -5.75 1.10 -6.12
N PHE A 232 -5.57 0.91 -7.42
CA PHE A 232 -6.59 1.21 -8.42
C PHE A 232 -6.17 0.69 -9.83
N GLY A 233 -5.83 -0.59 -9.94
CA GLY A 233 -5.83 -1.36 -11.19
C GLY A 233 -4.63 -1.20 -12.15
N MET A 234 -4.88 -1.35 -13.46
CA MET A 234 -3.80 -1.53 -14.46
C MET A 234 -2.93 -0.29 -14.65
N LYS A 235 -3.46 0.90 -14.35
CA LYS A 235 -2.68 2.15 -14.44
C LYS A 235 -1.55 2.18 -13.41
N ASP A 236 -1.80 1.68 -12.20
CA ASP A 236 -0.79 1.62 -11.15
C ASP A 236 0.33 0.63 -11.51
N VAL A 237 -0.03 -0.47 -12.18
CA VAL A 237 0.93 -1.43 -12.72
C VAL A 237 1.79 -0.75 -13.79
N GLU A 238 1.18 -0.02 -14.74
CA GLU A 238 1.90 0.75 -15.76
C GLU A 238 2.86 1.79 -15.13
N GLU A 239 2.40 2.55 -14.13
CA GLU A 239 3.21 3.56 -13.44
C GLU A 239 4.35 2.94 -12.63
N THR A 240 4.10 1.83 -11.93
CA THR A 240 5.12 1.10 -11.15
C THR A 240 6.18 0.54 -12.08
N PHE A 241 5.75 -0.04 -13.20
CA PHE A 241 6.66 -0.56 -14.22
C PHE A 241 7.49 0.56 -14.85
N ALA A 242 6.87 1.69 -15.22
CA ALA A 242 7.57 2.85 -15.76
C ALA A 242 8.63 3.39 -14.80
N LYS A 243 8.29 3.57 -13.51
CA LYS A 243 9.22 3.99 -12.46
C LYS A 243 10.37 3.00 -12.29
N LYS A 244 10.08 1.70 -12.30
CA LYS A 244 11.11 0.67 -12.14
C LYS A 244 12.07 0.65 -13.33
N THR A 245 11.56 0.73 -14.55
CA THR A 245 12.36 0.79 -15.78
C THR A 245 13.22 2.06 -15.84
N GLN A 246 12.66 3.21 -15.43
CA GLN A 246 13.42 4.45 -15.32
C GLN A 246 14.57 4.33 -14.31
N SER A 247 14.29 3.81 -13.12
CA SER A 247 15.32 3.58 -12.08
C SER A 247 16.42 2.61 -12.56
N LEU A 248 16.08 1.58 -13.32
CA LEU A 248 17.06 0.67 -13.94
C LEU A 248 17.94 1.40 -14.96
N SER A 249 17.36 2.28 -15.78
CA SER A 249 18.11 3.07 -16.75
C SER A 249 19.04 4.08 -16.08
N GLU A 250 18.59 4.78 -15.05
CA GLU A 250 19.41 5.73 -14.28
C GLU A 250 20.56 5.01 -13.57
N SER A 251 20.27 3.84 -13.01
CA SER A 251 21.29 3.01 -12.36
C SER A 251 22.34 2.49 -13.32
N LEU A 252 21.97 2.10 -14.55
CA LEU A 252 22.94 1.71 -15.58
C LEU A 252 23.86 2.89 -15.94
N ARG A 253 23.30 4.09 -16.14
CA ARG A 253 24.10 5.29 -16.44
C ARG A 253 25.10 5.58 -15.33
N ALA A 254 24.64 5.56 -14.06
CA ALA A 254 25.52 5.75 -12.92
C ALA A 254 26.64 4.69 -12.82
N ASP A 255 26.32 3.42 -13.10
CA ASP A 255 27.32 2.35 -13.11
C ASP A 255 28.35 2.53 -14.24
N LEU A 256 27.95 3.02 -15.42
CA LEU A 256 28.84 3.35 -16.53
C LEU A 256 29.73 4.56 -16.22
N ASP A 257 29.18 5.60 -15.60
CA ASP A 257 29.94 6.79 -15.19
C ASP A 257 31.00 6.42 -14.13
N ASN A 258 30.61 5.64 -13.12
CA ASN A 258 31.51 5.11 -12.10
C ASN A 258 32.58 4.19 -12.72
N MET A 259 32.18 3.34 -13.67
CA MET A 259 33.09 2.47 -14.40
C MET A 259 34.14 3.28 -15.16
N THR A 260 33.73 4.33 -15.86
CA THR A 260 34.63 5.23 -16.62
C THR A 260 35.65 5.92 -15.70
N GLY A 261 35.21 6.44 -14.56
CA GLY A 261 36.11 7.04 -13.57
C GLY A 261 37.09 6.02 -12.96
N SER A 262 36.60 4.81 -12.66
CA SER A 262 37.46 3.72 -12.17
C SER A 262 38.44 3.25 -13.24
N TYR A 263 38.02 3.16 -14.49
CA TYR A 263 38.85 2.72 -15.61
C TYR A 263 40.02 3.67 -15.85
N LEU A 264 39.77 4.98 -15.82
CA LEU A 264 40.86 5.96 -15.92
C LEU A 264 41.86 5.81 -14.76
N SER A 265 41.36 5.55 -13.56
CA SER A 265 42.20 5.29 -12.38
C SER A 265 43.04 4.02 -12.55
N ASP A 266 42.45 2.95 -13.08
CA ASP A 266 43.10 1.66 -13.34
C ASP A 266 44.19 1.79 -14.43
N VAL A 267 43.93 2.63 -15.45
CA VAL A 267 44.92 2.95 -16.51
C VAL A 267 46.12 3.69 -15.92
N ILE A 268 45.89 4.70 -15.06
CA ILE A 268 46.95 5.45 -14.36
C ILE A 268 47.78 4.51 -13.48
N ARG A 269 47.13 3.58 -12.78
CA ARG A 269 47.77 2.61 -11.88
C ARG A 269 48.38 1.40 -12.58
N LYS A 270 48.21 1.30 -13.91
CA LYS A 270 48.66 0.15 -14.72
C LYS A 270 48.05 -1.18 -14.30
N GLU A 271 46.83 -1.15 -13.74
CA GLU A 271 46.10 -2.36 -13.33
C GLU A 271 45.64 -3.20 -14.52
N TYR A 272 45.53 -2.60 -15.71
CA TYR A 272 45.21 -3.29 -16.98
C TYR A 272 46.23 -4.37 -17.38
N LYS A 273 47.42 -4.40 -16.78
CA LYS A 273 48.47 -5.40 -17.08
C LYS A 273 48.17 -6.80 -16.54
N LYS A 274 47.11 -6.95 -15.72
CA LYS A 274 46.59 -8.24 -15.26
C LYS A 274 45.09 -8.33 -15.55
N PRO A 275 44.68 -8.35 -16.82
CA PRO A 275 43.28 -8.45 -17.16
C PRO A 275 42.73 -9.83 -16.76
N ASP A 276 41.52 -9.86 -16.23
CA ASP A 276 40.81 -11.09 -15.88
C ASP A 276 40.18 -11.69 -17.14
N LEU A 277 41.01 -12.28 -18.01
CA LEU A 277 40.55 -12.90 -19.27
C LEU A 277 39.54 -14.02 -19.04
N ALA A 278 39.63 -14.74 -17.92
CA ALA A 278 38.72 -15.83 -17.59
C ALA A 278 37.28 -15.34 -17.45
N ALA A 279 37.07 -14.13 -16.93
CA ALA A 279 35.75 -13.53 -16.79
C ALA A 279 35.10 -13.15 -18.14
N LEU A 280 35.90 -12.88 -19.18
CA LEU A 280 35.41 -12.49 -20.51
C LEU A 280 35.12 -13.69 -21.43
N ILE A 281 35.87 -14.78 -21.27
CA ILE A 281 35.76 -15.99 -22.12
C ILE A 281 34.58 -16.88 -21.67
N ALA A 282 33.95 -16.58 -20.53
CA ALA A 282 32.83 -17.37 -20.03
C ALA A 282 31.63 -17.39 -21.02
N PRO A 283 30.92 -18.53 -21.14
CA PRO A 283 29.82 -18.67 -22.11
C PRO A 283 28.73 -17.60 -21.90
N GLY A 284 28.29 -16.95 -22.98
CA GLY A 284 27.24 -15.93 -22.96
C GLY A 284 27.67 -14.53 -22.50
N VAL A 285 28.93 -14.35 -22.07
CA VAL A 285 29.45 -13.02 -21.68
C VAL A 285 29.67 -12.13 -22.89
N ALA A 286 30.14 -12.68 -24.02
CA ALA A 286 30.31 -11.90 -25.24
C ALA A 286 28.99 -11.30 -25.74
N ASP A 287 27.92 -12.09 -25.81
CA ASP A 287 26.60 -11.59 -26.20
C ASP A 287 26.09 -10.53 -25.22
N ALA A 288 26.28 -10.75 -23.92
CA ALA A 288 25.87 -9.80 -22.90
C ALA A 288 26.63 -8.47 -22.97
N VAL A 289 27.92 -8.49 -23.33
CA VAL A 289 28.75 -7.30 -23.51
C VAL A 289 28.39 -6.59 -24.82
N ASN A 290 28.13 -7.33 -25.90
CA ASN A 290 27.66 -6.79 -27.17
C ASN A 290 26.34 -6.02 -27.00
N ASP A 291 25.41 -6.59 -26.23
CA ASP A 291 24.15 -5.95 -25.83
C ASP A 291 24.36 -4.60 -25.14
N VAL A 292 25.41 -4.45 -24.34
CA VAL A 292 25.73 -3.19 -23.66
C VAL A 292 26.38 -2.21 -24.62
N ILE A 293 27.32 -2.67 -25.45
CA ILE A 293 27.96 -1.86 -26.49
C ILE A 293 26.89 -1.23 -27.40
N ASP A 294 25.86 -1.99 -27.78
CA ASP A 294 24.77 -1.50 -28.62
C ASP A 294 23.88 -0.45 -27.92
N LYS A 295 23.82 -0.48 -26.58
CA LYS A 295 23.04 0.47 -25.75
C LYS A 295 23.80 1.75 -25.42
N ILE A 296 25.11 1.80 -25.63
CA ILE A 296 25.88 3.03 -25.45
C ILE A 296 25.49 4.03 -26.56
N ASP A 297 25.23 5.28 -26.19
CA ASP A 297 24.85 6.33 -27.15
C ASP A 297 26.01 6.58 -28.14
N ALA A 298 25.68 6.79 -29.42
CA ALA A 298 26.65 7.05 -30.49
C ALA A 298 27.51 8.29 -30.23
N ARG A 299 27.08 9.19 -29.33
CA ARG A 299 27.87 10.33 -28.86
C ARG A 299 29.13 9.93 -28.09
N PHE A 300 29.13 8.77 -27.43
CA PHE A 300 30.26 8.28 -26.63
C PHE A 300 31.08 7.20 -27.35
N LEU A 301 30.46 6.47 -28.27
CA LEU A 301 31.09 5.38 -28.99
C LEU A 301 30.58 5.33 -30.43
N SER A 302 31.45 5.61 -31.41
CA SER A 302 31.10 5.61 -32.83
C SER A 302 30.74 4.20 -33.31
N ASP A 303 29.99 4.09 -34.41
CA ASP A 303 29.64 2.78 -34.98
C ASP A 303 30.87 1.99 -35.43
N THR A 304 31.92 2.69 -35.87
CA THR A 304 33.25 2.13 -36.14
C THR A 304 33.91 1.56 -34.89
N ASP A 305 33.91 2.30 -33.78
CA ASP A 305 34.51 1.85 -32.52
C ASP A 305 33.74 0.68 -31.91
N ARG A 306 32.40 0.67 -32.04
CA ARG A 306 31.57 -0.49 -31.69
C ARG A 306 32.03 -1.72 -32.47
N GLY A 307 32.16 -1.60 -33.79
CA GLY A 307 32.61 -2.68 -34.66
C GLY A 307 33.97 -3.24 -34.21
N HIS A 308 34.92 -2.36 -33.92
CA HIS A 308 36.22 -2.74 -33.37
C HIS A 308 36.10 -3.50 -32.04
N LEU A 309 35.34 -2.99 -31.06
CA LEU A 309 35.15 -3.68 -29.78
C LEU A 309 34.52 -5.07 -29.93
N LYS A 310 33.57 -5.23 -30.85
CA LYS A 310 32.95 -6.54 -31.14
C LYS A 310 33.96 -7.50 -31.76
N GLN A 311 34.79 -7.02 -32.69
CA GLN A 311 35.83 -7.82 -33.34
C GLN A 311 36.90 -8.28 -32.34
N ILE A 312 37.32 -7.39 -31.43
CA ILE A 312 38.24 -7.69 -30.34
C ILE A 312 37.64 -8.80 -29.45
N MET A 313 36.37 -8.66 -29.09
CA MET A 313 35.70 -9.67 -28.26
C MET A 313 35.57 -11.03 -28.96
N GLN A 314 35.32 -11.04 -30.28
CA GLN A 314 35.31 -12.28 -31.06
C GLN A 314 36.71 -12.91 -31.13
N THR A 315 37.73 -12.11 -31.38
CA THR A 315 39.13 -12.56 -31.44
C THR A 315 39.56 -13.16 -30.10
N LEU A 316 39.18 -12.54 -28.99
CA LEU A 316 39.45 -13.06 -27.64
C LEU A 316 38.77 -14.40 -27.35
N GLN A 317 37.60 -14.68 -27.94
CA GLN A 317 36.97 -15.99 -27.82
C GLN A 317 37.70 -17.08 -28.64
N GLU A 318 38.32 -16.70 -29.76
CA GLU A 318 38.98 -17.61 -30.69
C GLU A 318 40.46 -17.87 -30.34
N SER A 319 41.26 -16.82 -30.09
CA SER A 319 42.71 -16.92 -29.93
C SER A 319 43.17 -16.97 -28.46
N ARG A 320 42.32 -16.54 -27.51
CA ARG A 320 42.64 -16.37 -26.07
C ARG A 320 43.87 -15.50 -25.80
N ASP A 321 44.29 -14.70 -26.77
CA ASP A 321 45.50 -13.89 -26.69
C ASP A 321 45.15 -12.40 -26.80
N ALA A 322 45.85 -11.57 -26.02
CA ALA A 322 45.46 -10.18 -25.78
C ALA A 322 46.66 -9.23 -25.61
N GLU A 323 47.86 -9.64 -26.04
CA GLU A 323 49.09 -8.89 -25.73
C GLU A 323 49.06 -7.42 -26.16
N ASP A 324 48.49 -7.11 -27.33
CA ASP A 324 48.45 -5.74 -27.87
C ASP A 324 47.22 -4.92 -27.45
N GLU A 325 46.23 -5.53 -26.78
CA GLU A 325 44.93 -4.90 -26.48
C GLU A 325 44.54 -4.93 -25.00
N GLN A 326 45.51 -5.16 -24.10
CA GLN A 326 45.29 -5.30 -22.65
C GLN A 326 44.41 -4.20 -22.02
N VAL A 327 44.55 -2.97 -22.52
CA VAL A 327 43.76 -1.81 -22.09
C VAL A 327 42.28 -1.98 -22.46
N THR A 328 41.99 -2.38 -23.70
CA THR A 328 40.64 -2.65 -24.19
C THR A 328 40.04 -3.88 -23.52
N VAL A 329 40.83 -4.93 -23.29
CA VAL A 329 40.39 -6.13 -22.55
C VAL A 329 40.00 -5.78 -21.11
N HIS A 330 40.77 -4.93 -20.44
CA HIS A 330 40.42 -4.44 -19.11
C HIS A 330 39.11 -3.65 -19.10
N TYR A 331 38.89 -2.80 -20.11
CA TYR A 331 37.64 -2.07 -20.31
C TYR A 331 36.45 -3.03 -20.50
N LEU A 332 36.57 -4.01 -21.39
CA LEU A 332 35.53 -5.01 -21.66
C LEU A 332 35.21 -5.84 -20.40
N THR A 333 36.22 -6.17 -19.59
CA THR A 333 36.05 -6.91 -18.32
C THR A 333 35.19 -6.12 -17.34
N LYS A 334 35.44 -4.82 -17.21
CA LYS A 334 34.63 -3.93 -16.36
C LYS A 334 33.21 -3.78 -16.93
N LEU A 335 33.06 -3.70 -18.25
CA LEU A 335 31.76 -3.62 -18.90
C LEU A 335 30.93 -4.89 -18.66
N ALA A 336 31.56 -6.06 -18.73
CA ALA A 336 30.95 -7.34 -18.37
C ALA A 336 30.45 -7.37 -16.92
N LYS A 337 31.23 -6.83 -15.97
CA LYS A 337 30.84 -6.71 -14.55
C LYS A 337 29.63 -5.79 -14.37
N VAL A 338 29.60 -4.65 -15.06
CA VAL A 338 28.44 -3.74 -15.06
C VAL A 338 27.19 -4.46 -15.58
N ARG A 339 27.30 -5.20 -16.70
CA ARG A 339 26.18 -5.96 -17.26
C ARG A 339 25.66 -7.03 -16.30
N ALA A 340 26.55 -7.79 -15.67
CA ALA A 340 26.17 -8.83 -14.73
C ALA A 340 25.39 -8.26 -13.53
N ASN A 341 25.80 -7.10 -13.01
CA ASN A 341 25.09 -6.43 -11.94
C ASN A 341 23.73 -5.89 -12.39
N GLN A 342 23.67 -5.30 -13.59
CA GLN A 342 22.42 -4.82 -14.18
C GLN A 342 21.43 -5.97 -14.38
N GLN A 343 21.88 -7.12 -14.87
CA GLN A 343 21.02 -8.27 -15.15
C GLN A 343 20.35 -8.81 -13.87
N LYS A 344 21.06 -8.82 -12.73
CA LYS A 344 20.48 -9.14 -11.42
C LYS A 344 19.37 -8.17 -11.03
N ARG A 345 19.53 -6.88 -11.31
CA ARG A 345 18.50 -5.86 -11.01
C ARG A 345 17.28 -5.98 -11.95
N GLU A 346 17.50 -6.42 -13.19
CA GLU A 346 16.45 -6.65 -14.20
C GLU A 346 15.66 -7.96 -13.97
N GLU A 347 16.19 -8.91 -13.20
CA GLU A 347 15.64 -10.26 -13.05
C GLU A 347 14.15 -10.27 -12.65
N ASN A 348 13.76 -9.44 -11.69
CA ASN A 348 12.36 -9.34 -11.24
C ASN A 348 11.42 -8.87 -12.36
N VAL A 349 11.89 -7.92 -13.19
CA VAL A 349 11.11 -7.40 -14.33
C VAL A 349 10.99 -8.46 -15.41
N ARG A 350 12.09 -9.17 -15.72
CA ARG A 350 12.09 -10.27 -16.69
C ARG A 350 11.21 -11.44 -16.25
N ALA A 351 11.27 -11.80 -14.97
CA ALA A 351 10.44 -12.85 -14.39
C ALA A 351 8.95 -12.48 -14.48
N PHE A 352 8.62 -11.20 -14.22
CA PHE A 352 7.26 -10.69 -14.39
C PHE A 352 6.80 -10.77 -15.85
N VAL A 353 7.59 -10.28 -16.80
CA VAL A 353 7.25 -10.35 -18.24
C VAL A 353 7.11 -11.81 -18.71
N SER A 354 8.01 -12.70 -18.30
CA SER A 354 7.93 -14.13 -18.61
C SER A 354 6.66 -14.76 -18.06
N LEU A 355 6.28 -14.42 -16.82
CA LEU A 355 5.05 -14.89 -16.21
C LEU A 355 3.83 -14.40 -17.01
N CYS A 356 3.77 -13.10 -17.37
CA CYS A 356 2.70 -12.55 -18.19
C CYS A 356 2.58 -13.27 -19.54
N ASN A 357 3.71 -13.50 -20.22
CA ASN A 357 3.74 -14.17 -21.52
C ASN A 357 3.31 -15.65 -21.47
N LYS A 358 3.32 -16.31 -20.30
CA LYS A 358 2.72 -17.64 -20.14
C LYS A 358 1.20 -17.62 -20.17
N TYR A 359 0.58 -16.51 -19.76
CA TYR A 359 -0.87 -16.37 -19.70
C TYR A 359 -1.48 -15.72 -20.95
N LEU A 360 -0.66 -15.09 -21.80
CA LEU A 360 -1.10 -14.46 -23.03
C LEU A 360 -1.08 -15.48 -24.18
N GLN A 361 -2.25 -15.74 -24.75
CA GLN A 361 -2.35 -16.39 -26.06
C GLN A 361 -2.34 -15.28 -27.14
N ASP A 362 -1.52 -15.46 -28.18
CA ASP A 362 -1.38 -14.57 -29.35
C ASP A 362 -0.90 -13.14 -29.08
N LYS A 363 -0.35 -12.86 -27.89
CA LYS A 363 0.27 -11.57 -27.54
C LYS A 363 1.55 -11.80 -26.74
N PHE A 364 2.56 -10.98 -26.99
CA PHE A 364 3.82 -11.01 -26.25
C PHE A 364 4.13 -9.60 -25.73
N TYR A 365 4.42 -9.48 -24.44
CA TYR A 365 5.13 -8.34 -23.91
C TYR A 365 6.62 -8.52 -24.21
N VAL A 366 7.21 -7.49 -24.83
CA VAL A 366 8.66 -7.37 -25.10
C VAL A 366 9.34 -6.62 -23.97
#